data_AF-A0A1I4BXU2-F1
#
_entry.id   AF-A0A1I4BXU2-F1
#
_cell.length_a   1.000
_cell.length_b   1.000
_cell.length_c   1.000
_cell.angle_alpha   90.00
_cell.angle_beta   90.00
_cell.angle_gamma   90.00
#
_symmetry.space_group_name_H-M   'P 1'
#
loop_
_entity.id
_entity.type
_entity.pdbx_description
1 polymer ?
#
loop_
_entity_poly.entity_id
_entity_poly.type
_entity_poly.pdbx_seq_one_letter_code
_entity_poly.pdbx_strand_id
1 'polypeptide(L)'
;MEFLEQPPRFLFFTGKGGVGKTSIACATAIRLAESGKRVLLVSTDPASNVGQVFGIAIGNHITAVPAVANLAALEIDPQGAAEVYRERIVGPARGVLAEEVVRGMEEQLSGACTTEIAAFDEFTALLVDSALTADYEHIVFDTAPTGHTIRLLQLPGAWSGFLEAGKGDASCLGPLAGLDKQRSQYREAVEALADPQRTRLVLVARAQQATLREVARTHEELAAIGLRQQYLVINGVLPPTEAAQDTLAAAVCAREQAALAAMPAVLGALPCDRIALKPFNLVGVEALRQLLDGAGSALLEAVAAAPTLQAPSLAELVDEIAADGHGLVMLMGKGGVGKTTLAAAVAVELAHRGLPVHLTTSDPAGHLGETLNGSLDNLSVSRIDPQAATEQYRQHVMATKGAKLDEAGRALLAEDLRSPCTEEIAVFQAFSRVIREAGRKFVVMDTAPTGHTLLLLDATGAYHREIQRQMGASGMRFTTPMMQLQDPQQTKVLLVTLAETTPVLEAANLQADLRRAGIEPWAWVINNSVAAAHTDSPLLRQRAWSELREIEAVASRHAHRHAVVPLLAEEPVGVQRLLALSRPGGR
;
A
#
# COMPACT_ATOMS: atom_id res chain seq x y z
N MET A 1 -17.62 7.17 21.15
CA MET A 1 -17.14 6.26 20.09
C MET A 1 -16.68 5.00 20.78
N GLU A 2 -17.27 3.88 20.43
CA GLU A 2 -17.08 2.58 21.10
C GLU A 2 -15.59 2.19 21.14
N PHE A 3 -14.83 2.47 20.08
CA PHE A 3 -13.40 2.12 20.04
C PHE A 3 -12.53 2.88 21.06
N LEU A 4 -13.01 4.01 21.60
CA LEU A 4 -12.35 4.82 22.64
C LEU A 4 -12.84 4.51 24.06
N GLU A 5 -13.84 3.65 24.22
CA GLU A 5 -14.34 3.30 25.54
C GLU A 5 -13.39 2.33 26.22
N GLN A 6 -12.85 2.74 27.37
CA GLN A 6 -11.87 1.96 28.16
C GLN A 6 -10.75 1.37 27.28
N PRO A 7 -9.95 2.21 26.61
CA PRO A 7 -8.91 1.72 25.73
C PRO A 7 -7.84 1.00 26.56
N PRO A 8 -7.32 -0.15 26.11
CA PRO A 8 -6.22 -0.82 26.78
C PRO A 8 -4.90 -0.06 26.52
N ARG A 9 -3.78 -0.61 26.99
CA ARG A 9 -2.47 0.02 26.82
C ARG A 9 -2.09 0.20 25.34
N PHE A 10 -2.34 -0.79 24.50
CA PHE A 10 -1.96 -0.77 23.09
C PHE A 10 -3.18 -0.62 22.18
N LEU A 11 -3.14 0.38 21.30
CA LEU A 11 -4.14 0.62 20.26
C LEU A 11 -3.48 0.54 18.89
N PHE A 12 -3.98 -0.35 18.04
CA PHE A 12 -3.49 -0.50 16.66
C PHE A 12 -4.53 -0.05 15.66
N PHE A 13 -4.13 0.73 14.67
CA PHE A 13 -4.99 1.08 13.54
C PHE A 13 -4.52 0.32 12.30
N THR A 14 -5.42 -0.39 11.64
CA THR A 14 -5.10 -1.16 10.43
C THR A 14 -6.17 -0.98 9.35
N GLY A 15 -5.80 -1.25 8.11
CA GLY A 15 -6.62 -0.98 6.94
C GLY A 15 -5.79 -0.52 5.74
N LYS A 16 -6.44 -0.48 4.58
CA LYS A 16 -5.81 -0.11 3.31
C LYS A 16 -5.16 1.28 3.37
N GLY A 17 -4.22 1.57 2.45
CA GLY A 17 -3.70 2.93 2.26
C GLY A 17 -4.83 3.95 2.04
N GLY A 18 -4.69 5.17 2.56
CA GLY A 18 -5.64 6.26 2.34
C GLY A 18 -6.99 6.19 3.08
N VAL A 19 -7.29 5.15 3.87
CA VAL A 19 -8.55 5.06 4.63
C VAL A 19 -8.63 5.99 5.85
N GLY A 20 -7.51 6.62 6.23
CA GLY A 20 -7.43 7.57 7.35
C GLY A 20 -6.88 7.02 8.67
N LYS A 21 -6.15 5.89 8.64
CA LYS A 21 -5.53 5.27 9.83
C LYS A 21 -4.75 6.28 10.68
N THR A 22 -3.77 6.95 10.08
CA THR A 22 -2.89 7.89 10.78
C THR A 22 -3.65 9.07 11.34
N SER A 23 -4.64 9.60 10.61
CA SER A 23 -5.47 10.70 11.11
C SER A 23 -6.29 10.28 12.33
N ILE A 24 -6.91 9.09 12.31
CA ILE A 24 -7.69 8.58 13.45
C ILE A 24 -6.77 8.23 14.62
N ALA A 25 -5.59 7.67 14.35
CA ALA A 25 -4.57 7.39 15.36
C ALA A 25 -4.09 8.69 16.05
N CYS A 26 -3.77 9.72 15.28
CA CYS A 26 -3.39 11.04 15.81
C CYS A 26 -4.52 11.68 16.62
N ALA A 27 -5.75 11.67 16.09
CA ALA A 27 -6.91 12.23 16.79
C ALA A 27 -7.23 11.46 18.09
N THR A 28 -7.05 10.14 18.09
CA THR A 28 -7.15 9.28 19.27
C THR A 28 -6.10 9.64 20.30
N ALA A 29 -4.84 9.79 19.87
CA ALA A 29 -3.75 10.14 20.75
C ALA A 29 -3.95 11.52 21.40
N ILE A 30 -4.45 12.50 20.64
CA ILE A 30 -4.84 13.82 21.16
C ILE A 30 -5.95 13.68 22.20
N ARG A 31 -7.04 12.98 21.89
CA ARG A 31 -8.18 12.82 22.79
C ARG A 31 -7.77 12.17 24.12
N LEU A 32 -6.91 11.14 24.06
CA LEU A 32 -6.40 10.47 25.26
C LEU A 32 -5.49 11.41 26.06
N ALA A 33 -4.58 12.12 25.40
CA ALA A 33 -3.67 13.06 26.05
C ALA A 33 -4.43 14.21 26.75
N GLU A 34 -5.46 14.75 26.08
CA GLU A 34 -6.34 15.80 26.63
C GLU A 34 -7.24 15.29 27.77
N SER A 35 -7.48 13.98 27.87
CA SER A 35 -8.11 13.35 29.04
C SER A 35 -7.15 13.16 30.23
N GLY A 36 -5.92 13.69 30.14
CA GLY A 36 -4.90 13.64 31.19
C GLY A 36 -4.00 12.41 31.12
N LYS A 37 -4.08 11.60 30.06
CA LYS A 37 -3.28 10.39 29.89
C LYS A 37 -1.91 10.68 29.29
N ARG A 38 -0.89 9.91 29.69
CA ARG A 38 0.43 9.93 29.03
C ARG A 38 0.39 9.01 27.81
N VAL A 39 0.57 9.57 26.62
CA VAL A 39 0.38 8.85 25.34
C VAL A 39 1.64 8.90 24.48
N LEU A 40 2.01 7.74 23.93
CA LEU A 40 3.03 7.62 22.89
C LEU A 40 2.37 7.24 21.56
N LEU A 41 2.47 8.11 20.56
CA LEU A 41 2.06 7.82 19.19
C LEU A 41 3.25 7.23 18.42
N VAL A 42 3.07 6.07 17.81
CA VAL A 42 4.11 5.36 17.07
C VAL A 42 3.68 5.25 15.61
N SER A 43 4.52 5.73 14.72
CA SER A 43 4.37 5.50 13.29
C SER A 43 5.35 4.44 12.81
N THR A 44 4.84 3.51 12.02
CA THR A 44 5.65 2.46 11.36
C THR A 44 5.48 2.47 9.85
N ASP A 45 4.75 3.47 9.30
CA ASP A 45 4.60 3.62 7.87
C ASP A 45 5.92 4.15 7.26
N PRO A 46 6.52 3.46 6.27
CA PRO A 46 7.72 3.95 5.57
C PRO A 46 7.55 5.34 4.94
N ALA A 47 6.31 5.76 4.70
CA ALA A 47 5.96 7.08 4.20
C ALA A 47 5.23 7.91 5.28
N SER A 48 5.63 7.76 6.55
CA SER A 48 4.99 8.44 7.67
C SER A 48 4.82 9.92 7.41
N ASN A 49 3.65 10.43 7.78
CA ASN A 49 3.30 11.83 7.71
C ASN A 49 2.96 12.40 9.10
N VAL A 50 3.21 11.65 10.19
CA VAL A 50 2.83 12.07 11.55
C VAL A 50 3.51 13.40 11.90
N GLY A 51 4.80 13.56 11.57
CA GLY A 51 5.51 14.81 11.79
C GLY A 51 4.85 15.99 11.08
N GLN A 52 4.44 15.80 9.82
CA GLN A 52 3.74 16.83 9.05
C GLN A 52 2.37 17.17 9.64
N VAL A 53 1.61 16.17 10.08
CA VAL A 53 0.29 16.35 10.69
C VAL A 53 0.37 17.22 11.94
N PHE A 54 1.42 17.07 12.75
CA PHE A 54 1.69 17.89 13.93
C PHE A 54 2.54 19.14 13.67
N GLY A 55 3.10 19.29 12.47
CA GLY A 55 4.00 20.40 12.12
C GLY A 55 5.36 20.34 12.83
N ILE A 56 5.86 19.14 13.15
CA ILE A 56 7.13 18.91 13.84
C ILE A 56 7.98 17.86 13.12
N ALA A 57 9.30 17.89 13.31
CA ALA A 57 10.16 16.79 12.90
C ALA A 57 10.06 15.65 13.93
N ILE A 58 9.84 14.43 13.44
CA ILE A 58 9.83 13.20 14.24
C ILE A 58 10.84 12.26 13.57
N GLY A 59 11.39 11.34 14.36
CA GLY A 59 12.30 10.32 13.86
C GLY A 59 12.35 9.14 14.83
N ASN A 60 13.45 8.40 14.81
CA ASN A 60 13.71 7.22 15.63
C ASN A 60 13.95 7.51 17.13
N HIS A 61 13.55 8.68 17.62
CA HIS A 61 13.64 9.08 19.01
C HIS A 61 12.29 9.62 19.49
N ILE A 62 11.90 9.21 20.69
CA ILE A 62 10.67 9.68 21.33
C ILE A 62 10.75 11.20 21.50
N THR A 63 9.85 11.91 20.84
CA THR A 63 9.84 13.37 20.75
C THR A 63 8.51 13.88 21.30
N ALA A 64 8.55 14.81 22.25
CA ALA A 64 7.33 15.44 22.77
C ALA A 64 6.61 16.23 21.65
N VAL A 65 5.28 16.19 21.63
CA VAL A 65 4.44 16.98 20.71
C VAL A 65 4.06 18.29 21.41
N PRO A 66 4.71 19.43 21.13
CA PRO A 66 4.57 20.63 21.98
C PRO A 66 3.16 21.21 21.99
N ALA A 67 2.41 21.01 20.90
CA ALA A 67 1.05 21.51 20.76
C ALA A 67 0.00 20.74 21.60
N VAL A 68 0.37 19.58 22.16
CA VAL A 68 -0.54 18.69 22.90
C VAL A 68 0.19 18.15 24.14
N ALA A 69 -0.18 18.65 25.32
CA ALA A 69 0.40 18.18 26.58
C ALA A 69 0.20 16.67 26.77
N ASN A 70 1.18 16.00 27.37
CA ASN A 70 1.20 14.54 27.62
C ASN A 70 1.26 13.64 26.38
N LEU A 71 1.45 14.20 25.17
CA LEU A 71 1.65 13.44 23.94
C LEU A 71 3.12 13.47 23.52
N ALA A 72 3.66 12.28 23.24
CA ALA A 72 4.93 12.12 22.54
C ALA A 72 4.71 11.28 21.27
N ALA A 73 5.65 11.36 20.34
CA ALA A 73 5.62 10.62 19.11
C ALA A 73 6.97 9.98 18.79
N LEU A 74 6.93 8.85 18.09
CA LEU A 74 8.08 8.08 17.62
C LEU A 74 7.79 7.62 16.19
N GLU A 75 8.78 7.71 15.33
CA GLU A 75 8.72 7.18 13.97
C GLU A 75 9.78 6.09 13.82
N ILE A 76 9.32 4.87 13.52
CA ILE A 76 10.20 3.74 13.20
C ILE A 76 10.45 3.81 11.70
N ASP A 77 11.67 4.14 11.32
CA ASP A 77 12.14 4.02 9.94
C ASP A 77 12.51 2.56 9.65
N PRO A 78 11.73 1.83 8.82
CA PRO A 78 12.00 0.43 8.51
C PRO A 78 13.32 0.26 7.75
N GLN A 79 13.70 1.22 6.91
CA GLN A 79 14.95 1.15 6.13
C GLN A 79 16.14 1.34 7.07
N GLY A 80 16.12 2.39 7.90
CA GLY A 80 17.12 2.60 8.94
C GLY A 80 17.24 1.40 9.90
N ALA A 81 16.12 0.81 10.31
CA ALA A 81 16.11 -0.41 11.12
C ALA A 81 16.80 -1.58 10.39
N ALA A 82 16.53 -1.78 9.10
CA ALA A 82 17.16 -2.81 8.28
C ALA A 82 18.68 -2.59 8.15
N GLU A 83 19.13 -1.34 8.00
CA GLU A 83 20.56 -1.00 7.94
C GLU A 83 21.27 -1.32 9.25
N VAL A 84 20.69 -0.92 10.39
CA VAL A 84 21.22 -1.24 11.73
C VAL A 84 21.23 -2.75 11.94
N TYR A 85 20.16 -3.45 11.54
CA TYR A 85 20.05 -4.90 11.63
C TYR A 85 21.14 -5.61 10.81
N ARG A 86 21.34 -5.17 9.56
CA ARG A 86 22.38 -5.69 8.67
C ARG A 86 23.76 -5.45 9.25
N GLU A 87 24.03 -4.24 9.75
CA GLU A 87 25.32 -3.90 10.35
C GLU A 87 25.61 -4.75 11.61
N ARG A 88 24.58 -5.03 12.42
CA ARG A 88 24.69 -5.91 13.60
C ARG A 88 25.16 -7.33 13.24
N ILE A 89 24.78 -7.83 12.07
CA ILE A 89 25.13 -9.19 11.60
C ILE A 89 26.44 -9.18 10.79
N VAL A 90 26.60 -8.23 9.87
CA VAL A 90 27.72 -8.18 8.92
C VAL A 90 28.96 -7.52 9.53
N GLY A 91 28.78 -6.50 10.37
CA GLY A 91 29.87 -5.75 10.99
C GLY A 91 30.94 -6.64 11.64
N PRO A 92 30.57 -7.63 12.48
CA PRO A 92 31.52 -8.58 13.07
C PRO A 92 32.28 -9.47 12.06
N ALA A 93 31.75 -9.66 10.84
CA ALA A 93 32.38 -10.45 9.80
C ALA A 93 33.38 -9.65 8.95
N ARG A 94 33.27 -8.31 8.93
CA ARG A 94 34.19 -7.43 8.19
C ARG A 94 35.60 -7.54 8.77
N GLY A 95 36.58 -7.82 7.90
CA GLY A 95 37.98 -8.01 8.29
C GLY A 95 38.30 -9.39 8.87
N VAL A 96 37.30 -10.27 9.05
CA VAL A 96 37.49 -11.68 9.48
C VAL A 96 37.24 -12.64 8.32
N LEU A 97 36.15 -12.44 7.58
CA LEU A 97 35.82 -13.23 6.40
C LEU A 97 36.33 -12.57 5.12
N ALA A 98 36.45 -13.34 4.04
CA ALA A 98 36.78 -12.81 2.72
C ALA A 98 35.73 -11.80 2.26
N GLU A 99 36.15 -10.73 1.56
CA GLU A 99 35.25 -9.65 1.12
C GLU A 99 34.08 -10.16 0.27
N GLU A 100 34.30 -11.20 -0.54
CA GLU A 100 33.27 -11.82 -1.37
C GLU A 100 32.15 -12.47 -0.54
N VAL A 101 32.50 -13.05 0.62
CA VAL A 101 31.55 -13.65 1.56
C VAL A 101 30.76 -12.56 2.28
N VAL A 102 31.45 -11.51 2.75
CA VAL A 102 30.82 -10.35 3.39
C VAL A 102 29.82 -9.69 2.45
N ARG A 103 30.19 -9.48 1.18
CA ARG A 103 29.31 -8.91 0.16
C ARG A 103 28.08 -9.80 -0.10
N GLY A 104 28.26 -11.12 -0.12
CA GLY A 104 27.14 -12.06 -0.25
C GLY A 104 26.16 -11.97 0.93
N MET A 105 26.67 -11.82 2.15
CA MET A 105 25.83 -11.61 3.35
C MET A 105 25.06 -10.28 3.29
N GLU A 106 25.72 -9.19 2.86
CA GLU A 106 25.07 -7.88 2.68
C GLU A 106 23.96 -7.93 1.63
N GLU A 107 24.17 -8.65 0.53
CA GLU A 107 23.16 -8.84 -0.52
C GLU A 107 21.95 -9.62 0.01
N GLN A 108 22.16 -10.70 0.80
CA GLN A 108 21.09 -11.50 1.40
C GLN A 108 20.25 -10.72 2.44
N LEU A 109 20.86 -9.78 3.16
CA LEU A 109 20.21 -8.97 4.21
C LEU A 109 19.65 -7.64 3.70
N SER A 110 19.68 -7.38 2.39
CA SER A 110 19.15 -6.15 1.80
C SER A 110 17.74 -6.31 1.21
N GLY A 111 17.12 -7.48 1.36
CA GLY A 111 15.78 -7.78 0.85
C GLY A 111 14.63 -7.30 1.74
N ALA A 112 13.42 -7.27 1.17
CA ALA A 112 12.15 -6.91 1.82
C ALA A 112 11.94 -7.58 3.17
N CYS A 113 12.19 -8.90 3.22
CA CYS A 113 12.00 -9.70 4.43
C CYS A 113 12.88 -9.21 5.58
N THR A 114 14.09 -8.72 5.30
CA THR A 114 14.97 -8.16 6.34
C THR A 114 14.40 -6.85 6.89
N THR A 115 13.90 -5.99 6.01
CA THR A 115 13.24 -4.73 6.40
C THR A 115 12.01 -4.99 7.26
N GLU A 116 11.16 -5.95 6.89
CA GLU A 116 9.98 -6.32 7.68
C GLU A 116 10.37 -6.89 9.05
N ILE A 117 11.37 -7.77 9.10
CA ILE A 117 11.86 -8.35 10.35
C ILE A 117 12.48 -7.28 11.25
N ALA A 118 13.29 -6.38 10.70
CA ALA A 118 13.94 -5.32 11.45
C ALA A 118 12.92 -4.30 12.01
N ALA A 119 11.93 -3.92 11.20
CA ALA A 119 10.82 -3.09 11.67
C ALA A 119 10.01 -3.78 12.77
N PHE A 120 9.83 -5.10 12.67
CA PHE A 120 9.16 -5.88 13.71
C PHE A 120 10.01 -6.01 15.00
N ASP A 121 11.34 -6.02 14.92
CA ASP A 121 12.23 -6.01 16.09
C ASP A 121 12.03 -4.73 16.92
N GLU A 122 12.07 -3.56 16.27
CA GLU A 122 11.77 -2.26 16.89
C GLU A 122 10.35 -2.23 17.49
N PHE A 123 9.39 -2.77 16.74
CA PHE A 123 8.00 -2.89 17.19
C PHE A 123 7.84 -3.78 18.44
N THR A 124 8.57 -4.88 18.50
CA THR A 124 8.57 -5.83 19.63
C THR A 124 9.08 -5.15 20.90
N ALA A 125 10.11 -4.31 20.79
CA ALA A 125 10.66 -3.55 21.92
C ALA A 125 9.63 -2.58 22.56
N LEU A 126 8.64 -2.11 21.78
CA LEU A 126 7.58 -1.22 22.26
C LEU A 126 6.40 -1.96 22.92
N LEU A 127 6.21 -3.24 22.57
CA LEU A 127 5.13 -4.08 23.09
C LEU A 127 5.47 -4.80 24.39
N VAL A 128 6.76 -4.98 24.65
CA VAL A 128 7.28 -5.53 25.89
C VAL A 128 7.36 -4.43 26.95
N ASP A 129 7.08 -4.77 28.20
CA ASP A 129 7.24 -3.84 29.32
C ASP A 129 8.71 -3.47 29.47
N SER A 130 9.05 -2.27 28.99
CA SER A 130 10.41 -1.75 28.98
C SER A 130 10.45 -0.38 29.65
N ALA A 131 11.64 0.01 30.13
CA ALA A 131 11.86 1.34 30.67
C ALA A 131 11.54 2.46 29.65
N LEU A 132 11.61 2.14 28.35
CA LEU A 132 11.31 3.07 27.26
C LEU A 132 9.81 3.45 27.23
N THR A 133 8.93 2.51 27.56
CA THR A 133 7.47 2.68 27.44
C THR A 133 6.74 2.74 28.79
N ALA A 134 7.46 2.59 29.90
CA ALA A 134 6.90 2.57 31.26
C ALA A 134 6.17 3.86 31.66
N ASP A 135 6.57 5.00 31.08
CA ASP A 135 5.95 6.30 31.36
C ASP A 135 4.68 6.58 30.57
N TYR A 136 4.23 5.66 29.73
CA TYR A 136 3.04 5.85 28.90
C TYR A 136 1.92 4.90 29.31
N GLU A 137 0.73 5.48 29.53
CA GLU A 137 -0.49 4.72 29.82
C GLU A 137 -1.07 4.11 28.55
N HIS A 138 -0.93 4.81 27.41
CA HIS A 138 -1.36 4.31 26.11
C HIS A 138 -0.26 4.48 25.07
N ILE A 139 -0.10 3.46 24.23
CA ILE A 139 0.74 3.49 23.03
C ILE A 139 -0.16 3.23 21.83
N VAL A 140 -0.19 4.20 20.93
CA VAL A 140 -1.07 4.23 19.77
C VAL A 140 -0.21 4.02 18.53
N PHE A 141 -0.51 2.97 17.75
CA PHE A 141 0.21 2.64 16.53
C PHE A 141 -0.68 2.92 15.31
N ASP A 142 -0.18 3.71 14.36
CA ASP A 142 -0.94 4.09 13.16
C ASP A 142 -1.06 2.98 12.10
N THR A 143 -0.30 1.90 12.27
CA THR A 143 -0.28 0.70 11.44
C THR A 143 -0.14 -0.53 12.34
N ALA A 144 -0.80 -1.62 11.97
CA ALA A 144 -0.63 -2.92 12.63
C ALA A 144 0.29 -3.83 11.80
N PRO A 145 1.05 -4.74 12.44
CA PRO A 145 1.81 -5.75 11.73
C PRO A 145 0.89 -6.67 10.92
N THR A 146 1.38 -7.16 9.78
CA THR A 146 0.59 -8.02 8.91
C THR A 146 0.46 -9.43 9.50
N GLY A 147 -0.61 -10.15 9.12
CA GLY A 147 -0.78 -11.54 9.53
C GLY A 147 0.38 -12.45 9.06
N HIS A 148 1.03 -12.11 7.95
CA HIS A 148 2.21 -12.81 7.44
C HIS A 148 3.40 -12.69 8.41
N THR A 149 3.75 -11.46 8.80
CA THR A 149 4.87 -11.19 9.72
C THR A 149 4.65 -11.86 11.07
N ILE A 150 3.42 -11.81 11.61
CA ILE A 150 3.12 -12.46 12.90
C ILE A 150 3.23 -13.99 12.78
N ARG A 151 2.72 -14.59 11.69
CA ARG A 151 2.81 -16.04 11.46
C ARG A 151 4.26 -16.52 11.34
N LEU A 152 5.10 -15.80 10.59
CA LEU A 152 6.53 -16.14 10.44
C LEU A 152 7.23 -16.30 11.79
N LEU A 153 6.90 -15.45 12.75
CA LEU A 153 7.52 -15.45 14.08
C LEU A 153 6.88 -16.49 15.03
N GLN A 154 5.64 -16.90 14.78
CA GLN A 154 4.98 -18.00 15.49
C GLN A 154 5.44 -19.40 15.04
N LEU A 155 6.04 -19.54 13.84
CA LEU A 155 6.39 -20.84 13.26
C LEU A 155 7.53 -21.52 14.06
N PRO A 156 7.32 -22.73 14.63
CA PRO A 156 8.36 -23.46 15.37
C PRO A 156 9.62 -23.73 14.53
N GLY A 157 9.45 -23.99 13.22
CA GLY A 157 10.52 -24.29 12.28
C GLY A 157 11.42 -23.10 11.93
N ALA A 158 10.94 -21.86 12.09
CA ALA A 158 11.74 -20.65 11.95
C ALA A 158 12.85 -20.56 13.03
N TRP A 159 12.72 -21.35 14.10
CA TRP A 159 13.55 -21.26 15.30
C TRP A 159 14.29 -22.55 15.67
N SER A 160 13.98 -23.72 15.10
CA SER A 160 14.37 -25.00 15.71
C SER A 160 14.96 -26.09 14.82
N GLY A 161 15.27 -25.85 13.53
CA GLY A 161 15.84 -26.93 12.72
C GLY A 161 16.66 -26.57 11.49
N PHE A 162 16.52 -25.35 10.94
CA PHE A 162 17.17 -25.03 9.66
C PHE A 162 18.62 -24.56 9.81
N LEU A 163 18.96 -23.91 10.93
CA LEU A 163 20.31 -23.38 11.21
C LEU A 163 21.31 -24.44 11.69
N GLU A 164 20.85 -25.53 12.32
CA GLU A 164 21.74 -26.59 12.82
C GLU A 164 22.36 -27.45 11.69
N ALA A 165 21.72 -27.51 10.52
CA ALA A 165 22.14 -28.41 9.44
C ALA A 165 23.17 -27.80 8.46
N GLY A 166 23.36 -26.48 8.44
CA GLY A 166 24.40 -25.78 7.66
C GLY A 166 24.48 -26.11 6.16
N LYS A 167 23.41 -26.68 5.57
CA LYS A 167 23.44 -27.31 4.23
C LYS A 167 22.28 -26.92 3.31
N GLY A 168 21.57 -25.84 3.59
CA GLY A 168 20.49 -25.33 2.74
C GLY A 168 20.79 -23.94 2.20
N ASP A 169 20.66 -23.76 0.90
CA ASP A 169 20.84 -22.49 0.17
C ASP A 169 19.57 -21.62 0.35
N ALA A 170 19.28 -21.18 1.58
CA ALA A 170 18.04 -20.46 1.91
C ALA A 170 18.24 -18.94 1.86
N SER A 171 18.00 -18.36 0.69
CA SER A 171 18.17 -16.93 0.39
C SER A 171 17.41 -15.96 1.32
N CYS A 172 16.34 -16.37 2.00
CA CYS A 172 15.46 -15.46 2.79
C CYS A 172 15.39 -15.75 4.30
N LEU A 173 16.08 -16.79 4.81
CA LEU A 173 16.08 -17.14 6.25
C LEU A 173 17.30 -16.62 7.01
N GLY A 174 18.31 -16.09 6.30
CA GLY A 174 19.48 -15.44 6.89
C GLY A 174 19.16 -14.39 7.97
N PRO A 175 18.09 -13.57 7.83
CA PRO A 175 17.71 -12.62 8.88
C PRO A 175 17.35 -13.28 10.21
N LEU A 176 16.76 -14.49 10.24
CA LEU A 176 16.32 -15.11 11.50
C LEU A 176 17.47 -15.50 12.43
N ALA A 177 18.69 -15.69 11.90
CA ALA A 177 19.87 -16.04 12.67
C ALA A 177 20.24 -14.96 13.72
N GLY A 178 19.86 -13.70 13.48
CA GLY A 178 20.07 -12.59 14.42
C GLY A 178 19.09 -12.56 15.60
N LEU A 179 18.01 -13.34 15.55
CA LEU A 179 16.86 -13.21 16.46
C LEU A 179 16.85 -14.20 17.63
N ASP A 180 17.80 -15.14 17.65
CA ASP A 180 17.79 -16.28 18.57
C ASP A 180 17.90 -15.85 20.06
N LYS A 181 18.60 -14.73 20.32
CA LYS A 181 18.72 -14.13 21.67
C LYS A 181 17.46 -13.39 22.15
N GLN A 182 16.52 -13.06 21.25
CA GLN A 182 15.31 -12.27 21.54
C GLN A 182 14.02 -13.08 21.46
N ARG A 183 14.10 -14.40 21.33
CA ARG A 183 12.94 -15.31 21.25
C ARG A 183 11.89 -15.09 22.34
N SER A 184 12.32 -14.84 23.58
CA SER A 184 11.40 -14.57 24.69
C SER A 184 10.63 -13.27 24.50
N GLN A 185 11.28 -12.23 23.98
CA GLN A 185 10.67 -10.92 23.72
C GLN A 185 9.64 -11.00 22.59
N TYR A 186 9.93 -11.73 21.51
CA TYR A 186 8.97 -11.93 20.43
C TYR A 186 7.73 -12.68 20.88
N ARG A 187 7.92 -13.76 21.67
CA ARG A 187 6.79 -14.49 22.24
C ARG A 187 5.96 -13.57 23.14
N GLU A 188 6.59 -12.79 24.00
CA GLU A 188 5.91 -11.85 24.89
C GLU A 188 5.15 -10.76 24.11
N ALA A 189 5.71 -10.25 23.01
CA ALA A 189 5.02 -9.29 22.15
C ALA A 189 3.81 -9.91 21.43
N VAL A 190 3.93 -11.15 20.93
CA VAL A 190 2.80 -11.87 20.33
C VAL A 190 1.71 -12.15 21.38
N GLU A 191 2.09 -12.53 22.60
CA GLU A 191 1.18 -12.69 23.72
C GLU A 191 0.50 -11.34 24.09
N ALA A 192 1.24 -10.24 24.07
CA ALA A 192 0.70 -8.90 24.29
C ALA A 192 -0.33 -8.51 23.22
N LEU A 193 -0.06 -8.81 21.95
CA LEU A 193 -0.98 -8.56 20.83
C LEU A 193 -2.26 -9.39 20.95
N ALA A 194 -2.14 -10.64 21.36
CA ALA A 194 -3.28 -11.55 21.51
C ALA A 194 -4.11 -11.29 22.79
N ASP A 195 -3.55 -10.58 23.79
CA ASP A 195 -4.23 -10.28 25.04
C ASP A 195 -5.23 -9.11 24.88
N PRO A 196 -6.56 -9.36 24.98
CA PRO A 196 -7.58 -8.33 24.81
C PRO A 196 -7.59 -7.27 25.93
N GLN A 197 -6.93 -7.53 27.06
CA GLN A 197 -6.77 -6.54 28.14
C GLN A 197 -5.62 -5.57 27.87
N ARG A 198 -4.65 -5.98 27.03
CA ARG A 198 -3.47 -5.17 26.67
C ARG A 198 -3.62 -4.51 25.32
N THR A 199 -4.28 -5.18 24.38
CA THR A 199 -4.31 -4.76 22.97
C THR A 199 -5.72 -4.69 22.42
N ARG A 200 -5.99 -3.58 21.70
CA ARG A 200 -7.19 -3.40 20.89
C ARG A 200 -6.79 -3.04 19.46
N LEU A 201 -7.42 -3.71 18.50
CA LEU A 201 -7.21 -3.47 17.08
C LEU A 201 -8.41 -2.72 16.50
N VAL A 202 -8.14 -1.64 15.77
CA VAL A 202 -9.13 -0.79 15.10
C VAL A 202 -8.96 -0.96 13.59
N LEU A 203 -9.91 -1.65 12.98
CA LEU A 203 -10.03 -1.82 11.55
C LEU A 203 -10.65 -0.56 10.94
N VAL A 204 -9.89 0.17 10.12
CA VAL A 204 -10.36 1.40 9.47
C VAL A 204 -10.74 1.09 8.03
N ALA A 205 -11.97 1.46 7.67
CA ALA A 205 -12.52 1.27 6.34
C ALA A 205 -13.16 2.55 5.80
N ARG A 206 -13.45 2.57 4.50
CA ARG A 206 -14.37 3.52 3.86
C ARG A 206 -15.67 2.77 3.54
N ALA A 207 -16.78 3.48 3.38
CA ALA A 207 -18.07 2.91 2.96
C ALA A 207 -18.05 2.51 1.47
N GLN A 208 -17.18 1.56 1.10
CA GLN A 208 -16.96 1.08 -0.25
C GLN A 208 -16.80 -0.45 -0.22
N GLN A 209 -17.43 -1.16 -1.15
CA GLN A 209 -17.46 -2.63 -1.12
C GLN A 209 -16.06 -3.26 -1.13
N ALA A 210 -15.17 -2.80 -2.01
CA ALA A 210 -13.80 -3.32 -2.09
C ALA A 210 -13.04 -3.14 -0.76
N THR A 211 -13.20 -1.99 -0.12
CA THR A 211 -12.57 -1.70 1.17
C THR A 211 -13.16 -2.54 2.31
N LEU A 212 -14.47 -2.76 2.32
CA LEU A 212 -15.12 -3.61 3.32
C LEU A 212 -14.75 -5.10 3.15
N ARG A 213 -14.62 -5.60 1.92
CA ARG A 213 -14.15 -6.97 1.66
C ARG A 213 -12.71 -7.18 2.14
N GLU A 214 -11.83 -6.22 1.88
CA GLU A 214 -10.44 -6.24 2.37
C GLU A 214 -10.37 -6.30 3.89
N VAL A 215 -11.14 -5.45 4.55
CA VAL A 215 -11.18 -5.38 6.01
C VAL A 215 -11.79 -6.65 6.60
N ALA A 216 -12.77 -7.28 5.94
CA ALA A 216 -13.30 -8.58 6.35
C ALA A 216 -12.24 -9.69 6.31
N ARG A 217 -11.42 -9.75 5.24
CA ARG A 217 -10.29 -10.68 5.17
C ARG A 217 -9.27 -10.41 6.27
N THR A 218 -8.90 -9.15 6.47
CA THR A 218 -7.94 -8.73 7.52
C THR A 218 -8.45 -9.11 8.91
N HIS A 219 -9.75 -8.92 9.16
CA HIS A 219 -10.42 -9.32 10.39
C HIS A 219 -10.24 -10.81 10.68
N GLU A 220 -10.58 -11.66 9.70
CA GLU A 220 -10.50 -13.12 9.82
C GLU A 220 -9.05 -13.59 10.03
N GLU A 221 -8.10 -13.05 9.27
CA GLU A 221 -6.68 -13.41 9.36
C GLU A 221 -6.09 -13.10 10.74
N LEU A 222 -6.37 -11.91 11.27
CA LEU A 222 -5.85 -11.47 12.57
C LEU A 222 -6.58 -12.15 13.74
N ALA A 223 -7.89 -12.42 13.59
CA ALA A 223 -8.65 -13.20 14.56
C ALA A 223 -8.12 -14.64 14.68
N ALA A 224 -7.73 -15.26 13.55
CA ALA A 224 -7.11 -16.58 13.53
C ALA A 224 -5.76 -16.64 14.24
N ILE A 225 -5.04 -15.52 14.30
CA ILE A 225 -3.74 -15.37 14.99
C ILE A 225 -3.91 -15.08 16.49
N GLY A 226 -5.12 -14.73 16.94
CA GLY A 226 -5.47 -14.50 18.34
C GLY A 226 -5.88 -13.07 18.68
N LEU A 227 -5.75 -12.12 17.75
CA LEU A 227 -6.13 -10.73 17.95
C LEU A 227 -7.66 -10.59 17.83
N ARG A 228 -8.38 -10.97 18.89
CA ARG A 228 -9.86 -11.04 18.86
C ARG A 228 -10.57 -9.75 19.25
N GLN A 229 -9.89 -8.84 19.94
CA GLN A 229 -10.47 -7.57 20.39
C GLN A 229 -10.40 -6.52 19.28
N GLN A 230 -11.30 -6.66 18.31
CA GLN A 230 -11.34 -5.84 17.10
C GLN A 230 -12.55 -4.89 17.08
N TYR A 231 -12.33 -3.69 16.58
CA TYR A 231 -13.33 -2.65 16.38
C TYR A 231 -13.32 -2.22 14.92
N LEU A 232 -14.47 -1.80 14.39
CA LEU A 232 -14.60 -1.28 13.05
C LEU A 232 -14.85 0.23 13.09
N VAL A 233 -14.08 0.99 12.31
CA VAL A 233 -14.32 2.42 12.10
C VAL A 233 -14.53 2.66 10.61
N ILE A 234 -15.75 3.05 10.23
CA ILE A 234 -16.05 3.50 8.88
C ILE A 234 -15.77 5.00 8.81
N ASN A 235 -14.68 5.37 8.15
CA ASN A 235 -14.19 6.74 8.11
C ASN A 235 -14.74 7.55 6.92
N GLY A 236 -14.96 8.83 7.18
CA GLY A 236 -15.41 9.88 6.27
C GLY A 236 -16.61 9.50 5.40
N VAL A 237 -17.67 9.04 6.06
CA VAL A 237 -19.00 8.82 5.48
C VAL A 237 -19.64 10.17 5.14
N LEU A 238 -20.18 10.32 3.95
CA LEU A 238 -20.87 11.55 3.55
C LEU A 238 -22.16 11.71 4.40
N PRO A 239 -22.34 12.86 5.09
CA PRO A 239 -23.55 13.09 5.87
C PRO A 239 -24.81 13.08 4.99
N PRO A 240 -25.88 12.36 5.37
CA PRO A 240 -27.13 12.33 4.58
C PRO A 240 -27.77 13.70 4.36
N THR A 241 -27.46 14.69 5.20
CA THR A 241 -27.91 16.07 5.05
C THR A 241 -27.40 16.74 3.77
N GLU A 242 -26.23 16.33 3.27
CA GLU A 242 -25.64 16.85 2.02
C GLU A 242 -26.37 16.33 0.77
N ALA A 243 -27.00 15.15 0.86
CA ALA A 243 -27.69 14.53 -0.26
C ALA A 243 -28.99 15.24 -0.68
N ALA A 244 -29.54 16.12 0.18
CA ALA A 244 -30.86 16.70 -0.04
C ALA A 244 -30.91 17.70 -1.22
N GLN A 245 -29.80 18.33 -1.57
CA GLN A 245 -29.75 19.45 -2.52
C GLN A 245 -28.75 19.26 -3.67
N ASP A 246 -28.05 18.13 -3.74
CA ASP A 246 -27.01 17.89 -4.73
C ASP A 246 -27.06 16.47 -5.27
N THR A 247 -27.09 16.32 -6.59
CA THR A 247 -27.23 15.01 -7.26
C THR A 247 -25.99 14.14 -7.09
N LEU A 248 -24.80 14.73 -7.11
CA LEU A 248 -23.55 14.02 -6.87
C LEU A 248 -23.47 13.51 -5.42
N ALA A 249 -23.75 14.38 -4.44
CA ALA A 249 -23.82 14.01 -3.03
C ALA A 249 -24.87 12.92 -2.78
N ALA A 250 -26.05 13.02 -3.39
CA ALA A 250 -27.08 11.99 -3.30
C ALA A 250 -26.60 10.64 -3.85
N ALA A 251 -25.92 10.63 -4.99
CA ALA A 251 -25.37 9.42 -5.58
C ALA A 251 -24.25 8.80 -4.72
N VAL A 252 -23.35 9.62 -4.18
CA VAL A 252 -22.29 9.17 -3.26
C VAL A 252 -22.91 8.57 -1.99
N CYS A 253 -23.87 9.26 -1.35
CA CYS A 253 -24.59 8.77 -0.19
C CYS A 253 -25.29 7.43 -0.47
N ALA A 254 -25.99 7.30 -1.60
CA ALA A 254 -26.67 6.07 -1.99
C ALA A 254 -25.68 4.90 -2.16
N ARG A 255 -24.52 5.17 -2.77
CA ARG A 255 -23.44 4.18 -2.94
C ARG A 255 -22.85 3.73 -1.61
N GLU A 256 -22.58 4.67 -0.72
CA GLU A 256 -22.07 4.36 0.63
C GLU A 256 -23.10 3.54 1.43
N GLN A 257 -24.38 3.91 1.38
CA GLN A 257 -25.46 3.14 2.01
C GLN A 257 -25.60 1.73 1.44
N ALA A 258 -25.50 1.58 0.11
CA ALA A 258 -25.51 0.27 -0.53
C ALA A 258 -24.32 -0.60 -0.10
N ALA A 259 -23.12 -0.01 0.00
CA ALA A 259 -21.94 -0.73 0.49
C ALA A 259 -22.06 -1.14 1.96
N LEU A 260 -22.60 -0.26 2.82
CA LEU A 260 -22.86 -0.55 4.22
C LEU A 260 -23.96 -1.60 4.41
N ALA A 261 -25.01 -1.59 3.58
CA ALA A 261 -26.06 -2.60 3.60
C ALA A 261 -25.56 -3.97 3.11
N ALA A 262 -24.63 -3.98 2.15
CA ALA A 262 -23.96 -5.17 1.64
C ALA A 262 -22.67 -5.52 2.40
N MET A 263 -22.48 -4.98 3.61
CA MET A 263 -21.29 -5.23 4.41
C MET A 263 -21.15 -6.73 4.73
N PRO A 264 -19.95 -7.32 4.61
CA PRO A 264 -19.73 -8.71 4.97
C PRO A 264 -20.21 -9.02 6.40
N ALA A 265 -20.93 -10.13 6.57
CA ALA A 265 -21.57 -10.48 7.84
C ALA A 265 -20.59 -10.57 9.02
N VAL A 266 -19.35 -11.00 8.76
CA VAL A 266 -18.28 -11.08 9.76
C VAL A 266 -17.95 -9.71 10.38
N LEU A 267 -18.08 -8.63 9.62
CA LEU A 267 -17.87 -7.27 10.11
C LEU A 267 -19.07 -6.73 10.88
N GLY A 268 -20.28 -7.20 10.57
CA GLY A 268 -21.52 -6.79 11.25
C GLY A 268 -21.57 -7.21 12.73
N ALA A 269 -20.71 -8.13 13.16
CA ALA A 269 -20.58 -8.56 14.56
C ALA A 269 -19.64 -7.67 15.39
N LEU A 270 -18.89 -6.76 14.75
CA LEU A 270 -17.92 -5.90 15.43
C LEU A 270 -18.59 -4.62 15.95
N PRO A 271 -18.14 -4.09 17.11
CA PRO A 271 -18.41 -2.72 17.51
C PRO A 271 -18.03 -1.75 16.38
N CYS A 272 -18.94 -0.85 16.00
CA CYS A 272 -18.80 -0.09 14.75
C CYS A 272 -19.11 1.39 14.92
N ASP A 273 -18.06 2.21 14.83
CA ASP A 273 -18.17 3.66 14.80
C ASP A 273 -18.16 4.18 13.35
N ARG A 274 -18.87 5.29 13.12
CA ARG A 274 -18.87 6.00 11.83
C ARG A 274 -18.38 7.42 12.04
N ILE A 275 -17.33 7.80 11.29
CA ILE A 275 -16.79 9.15 11.27
C ILE A 275 -17.31 9.85 10.01
N ALA A 276 -17.90 11.02 10.18
CA ALA A 276 -18.40 11.82 9.06
C ALA A 276 -17.24 12.39 8.24
N LEU A 277 -17.46 12.56 6.93
CA LEU A 277 -16.53 13.28 6.06
C LEU A 277 -16.38 14.72 6.58
N LYS A 278 -15.14 15.17 6.75
CA LYS A 278 -14.84 16.54 7.18
C LYS A 278 -14.57 17.41 5.95
N PRO A 279 -14.94 18.70 5.99
CA PRO A 279 -14.83 19.56 4.82
C PRO A 279 -13.39 20.08 4.58
N PHE A 280 -12.48 19.87 5.53
CA PHE A 280 -11.09 20.30 5.50
C PHE A 280 -10.12 19.12 5.46
N ASN A 281 -8.87 19.40 5.06
CA ASN A 281 -7.77 18.44 5.14
C ASN A 281 -7.36 18.22 6.61
N LEU A 282 -6.99 16.99 6.96
CA LEU A 282 -6.66 16.58 8.32
C LEU A 282 -5.20 16.91 8.68
N VAL A 283 -4.82 18.17 8.54
CA VAL A 283 -3.50 18.69 8.89
C VAL A 283 -3.62 19.69 10.03
N GLY A 284 -2.82 19.52 11.07
CA GLY A 284 -2.84 20.33 12.28
C GLY A 284 -3.73 19.76 13.38
N VAL A 285 -3.37 20.09 14.63
CA VAL A 285 -4.01 19.59 15.85
C VAL A 285 -5.51 19.90 15.87
N GLU A 286 -5.91 21.10 15.44
CA GLU A 286 -7.31 21.51 15.50
C GLU A 286 -8.20 20.70 14.54
N ALA A 287 -7.74 20.45 13.32
CA ALA A 287 -8.44 19.58 12.37
C ALA A 287 -8.59 18.15 12.91
N LEU A 288 -7.58 17.64 13.61
CA LEU A 288 -7.62 16.31 14.23
C LEU A 288 -8.58 16.24 15.44
N ARG A 289 -8.66 17.28 16.28
CA ARG A 289 -9.65 17.33 17.37
C ARG A 289 -11.07 17.18 16.82
N GLN A 290 -11.35 17.96 15.79
CA GLN A 290 -12.65 18.00 15.14
C GLN A 290 -12.97 16.71 14.36
N LEU A 291 -11.99 15.85 14.07
CA LEU A 291 -12.21 14.58 13.36
C LEU A 291 -13.15 13.65 14.14
N LEU A 292 -12.94 13.51 15.44
CA LEU A 292 -13.70 12.59 16.31
C LEU A 292 -14.92 13.23 16.96
N ASP A 293 -15.05 14.55 16.85
CA ASP A 293 -16.29 15.21 17.23
C ASP A 293 -17.41 14.84 16.26
N GLY A 294 -18.65 14.82 16.78
CA GLY A 294 -19.84 14.51 15.99
C GLY A 294 -20.04 15.47 14.83
N ALA A 295 -21.18 15.39 14.15
CA ALA A 295 -21.59 16.37 13.13
C ALA A 295 -21.92 17.73 13.79
N GLY A 296 -20.96 18.31 14.49
CA GLY A 296 -21.03 19.60 15.15
C GLY A 296 -20.54 20.66 14.17
N SER A 297 -21.48 21.18 13.38
CA SER A 297 -21.64 22.60 13.05
C SER A 297 -20.40 23.48 13.29
N ALA A 298 -19.39 23.41 12.42
CA ALA A 298 -18.37 24.44 12.32
C ALA A 298 -18.56 25.17 10.97
N LEU A 299 -19.34 26.24 11.05
CA LEU A 299 -19.43 27.36 10.12
C LEU A 299 -19.82 27.03 8.67
N LEU A 300 -21.14 26.95 8.45
CA LEU A 300 -21.77 27.41 7.21
C LEU A 300 -21.54 28.93 7.08
N GLU A 301 -20.29 29.36 6.90
CA GLU A 301 -20.05 30.58 6.14
C GLU A 301 -20.59 30.34 4.72
N ALA A 302 -21.00 31.40 4.03
CA ALA A 302 -21.47 31.29 2.65
C ALA A 302 -20.35 30.66 1.79
N VAL A 303 -20.42 29.34 1.61
CA VAL A 303 -19.39 28.61 0.88
C VAL A 303 -19.44 29.12 -0.55
N ALA A 304 -18.32 29.69 -1.00
CA ALA A 304 -18.15 30.15 -2.36
C ALA A 304 -18.58 29.04 -3.34
N ALA A 305 -19.00 29.43 -4.55
CA ALA A 305 -19.26 28.46 -5.60
C ALA A 305 -18.06 27.49 -5.76
N ALA A 306 -18.34 26.27 -6.21
CA ALA A 306 -17.28 25.32 -6.54
C ALA A 306 -16.26 25.99 -7.48
N PRO A 307 -14.96 25.77 -7.29
CA PRO A 307 -13.96 26.35 -8.17
C PRO A 307 -14.10 25.77 -9.58
N THR A 308 -13.94 26.61 -10.60
CA THR A 308 -13.85 26.13 -11.98
C THR A 308 -12.42 25.69 -12.25
N LEU A 309 -12.18 24.38 -12.27
CA LEU A 309 -10.86 23.82 -12.60
C LEU A 309 -10.76 23.55 -14.10
N GLN A 310 -9.78 24.17 -14.76
CA GLN A 310 -9.33 23.76 -16.08
C GLN A 310 -8.07 22.91 -15.92
N ALA A 311 -8.21 21.60 -16.11
CA ALA A 311 -7.09 20.66 -16.01
C ALA A 311 -7.13 19.67 -17.19
N PRO A 312 -5.97 19.14 -17.63
CA PRO A 312 -5.92 18.13 -18.67
C PRO A 312 -6.72 16.90 -18.27
N SER A 313 -7.42 16.31 -19.23
CA SER A 313 -8.23 15.12 -19.03
C SER A 313 -7.42 13.83 -19.17
N LEU A 314 -7.94 12.71 -18.64
CA LEU A 314 -7.35 11.39 -18.88
C LEU A 314 -7.32 11.06 -20.38
N ALA A 315 -8.28 11.57 -21.16
CA ALA A 315 -8.36 11.39 -22.61
C ALA A 315 -7.10 11.88 -23.32
N GLU A 316 -6.60 13.06 -22.95
CA GLU A 316 -5.41 13.67 -23.54
C GLU A 316 -4.14 12.83 -23.28
N LEU A 317 -4.00 12.26 -22.08
CA LEU A 317 -2.92 11.32 -21.80
C LEU A 317 -3.03 10.04 -22.65
N VAL A 318 -4.25 9.52 -22.83
CA VAL A 318 -4.48 8.34 -23.67
C VAL A 318 -4.21 8.64 -25.14
N ASP A 319 -4.46 9.86 -25.62
CA ASP A 319 -4.11 10.29 -26.97
C ASP A 319 -2.60 10.23 -27.21
N GLU A 320 -1.81 10.76 -26.29
CA GLU A 320 -0.35 10.68 -26.35
C GLU A 320 0.16 9.24 -26.27
N ILE A 321 -0.42 8.40 -25.40
CA ILE A 321 -0.06 6.97 -25.28
C ILE A 321 -0.37 6.21 -26.58
N ALA A 322 -1.55 6.46 -27.17
CA ALA A 322 -2.01 5.75 -28.36
C ALA A 322 -1.13 6.04 -29.59
N ALA A 323 -0.48 7.21 -29.64
CA ALA A 323 0.38 7.63 -30.75
C ALA A 323 1.58 6.70 -30.99
N ASP A 324 2.04 5.97 -29.96
CA ASP A 324 3.17 5.03 -30.07
C ASP A 324 2.77 3.69 -30.72
N GLY A 325 1.47 3.38 -30.80
CA GLY A 325 0.91 2.16 -31.38
C GLY A 325 1.14 0.86 -30.58
N HIS A 326 2.15 0.81 -29.71
CA HIS A 326 2.41 -0.26 -28.76
C HIS A 326 3.23 0.26 -27.58
N GLY A 327 3.32 -0.53 -26.50
CA GLY A 327 4.11 -0.18 -25.33
C GLY A 327 3.51 -0.68 -24.03
N LEU A 328 4.29 -0.56 -22.96
CA LEU A 328 3.89 -0.91 -21.61
C LEU A 328 3.36 0.33 -20.90
N VAL A 329 2.16 0.24 -20.35
CA VAL A 329 1.55 1.29 -19.51
C VAL A 329 1.33 0.71 -18.12
N MET A 330 2.03 1.25 -17.13
CA MET A 330 1.95 0.78 -15.74
C MET A 330 1.26 1.81 -14.87
N LEU A 331 0.19 1.43 -14.20
CA LEU A 331 -0.47 2.30 -13.22
C LEU A 331 0.05 1.96 -11.83
N MET A 332 0.69 2.94 -11.19
CA MET A 332 1.35 2.79 -9.88
C MET A 332 0.79 3.81 -8.89
N GLY A 333 0.86 3.50 -7.60
CA GLY A 333 0.27 4.33 -6.55
C GLY A 333 -0.24 3.52 -5.37
N LYS A 334 -0.60 4.20 -4.29
CA LYS A 334 -1.02 3.56 -3.04
C LYS A 334 -2.31 2.77 -3.21
N GLY A 335 -2.61 1.89 -2.25
CA GLY A 335 -3.88 1.15 -2.27
C GLY A 335 -5.06 2.12 -2.22
N GLY A 336 -6.06 1.94 -3.09
CA GLY A 336 -7.35 2.66 -2.96
C GLY A 336 -7.46 3.94 -3.79
N VAL A 337 -6.37 4.41 -4.40
CA VAL A 337 -6.37 5.60 -5.29
C VAL A 337 -7.08 5.38 -6.64
N GLY A 338 -7.47 4.13 -6.97
CA GLY A 338 -8.22 3.80 -8.18
C GLY A 338 -7.40 3.31 -9.38
N LYS A 339 -6.20 2.75 -9.14
CA LYS A 339 -5.34 2.17 -10.19
C LYS A 339 -6.07 1.21 -11.12
N THR A 340 -6.73 0.19 -10.56
CA THR A 340 -7.48 -0.83 -11.31
C THR A 340 -8.52 -0.22 -12.25
N THR A 341 -9.26 0.77 -11.76
CA THR A 341 -10.29 1.48 -12.52
C THR A 341 -9.68 2.27 -13.68
N LEU A 342 -8.62 3.04 -13.42
CA LEU A 342 -7.94 3.81 -14.46
C LEU A 342 -7.22 2.91 -15.47
N ALA A 343 -6.67 1.78 -15.02
CA ALA A 343 -6.03 0.79 -15.90
C ALA A 343 -7.05 0.21 -16.87
N ALA A 344 -8.23 -0.14 -16.36
CA ALA A 344 -9.35 -0.59 -17.18
C ALA A 344 -9.82 0.52 -18.14
N ALA A 345 -9.94 1.77 -17.70
CA ALA A 345 -10.34 2.89 -18.56
C ALA A 345 -9.35 3.12 -19.71
N VAL A 346 -8.05 3.18 -19.41
CA VAL A 346 -6.99 3.31 -20.42
C VAL A 346 -7.01 2.13 -21.40
N ALA A 347 -7.11 0.90 -20.90
CA ALA A 347 -7.14 -0.29 -21.75
C ALA A 347 -8.37 -0.35 -22.66
N VAL A 348 -9.55 0.02 -22.13
CA VAL A 348 -10.81 0.06 -22.87
C VAL A 348 -10.77 1.11 -23.97
N GLU A 349 -10.24 2.31 -23.70
CA GLU A 349 -10.12 3.37 -24.72
C GLU A 349 -9.13 2.98 -25.82
N LEU A 350 -7.97 2.43 -25.48
CA LEU A 350 -7.00 1.94 -26.47
C LEU A 350 -7.60 0.83 -27.35
N ALA A 351 -8.30 -0.15 -26.75
CA ALA A 351 -8.94 -1.24 -27.49
C ALA A 351 -10.07 -0.72 -28.39
N HIS A 352 -10.84 0.25 -27.91
CA HIS A 352 -11.91 0.89 -28.69
C HIS A 352 -11.37 1.64 -29.92
N ARG A 353 -10.14 2.14 -29.88
CA ARG A 353 -9.43 2.73 -31.03
C ARG A 353 -8.93 1.68 -32.03
N GLY A 354 -9.20 0.39 -31.80
CA GLY A 354 -8.78 -0.71 -32.66
C GLY A 354 -7.35 -1.19 -32.40
N LEU A 355 -6.70 -0.73 -31.33
CA LEU A 355 -5.36 -1.15 -30.97
C LEU A 355 -5.41 -2.49 -30.21
N PRO A 356 -4.45 -3.40 -30.41
CA PRO A 356 -4.38 -4.63 -29.63
C PRO A 356 -3.94 -4.29 -28.19
N VAL A 357 -4.72 -4.73 -27.20
CA VAL A 357 -4.47 -4.45 -25.79
C VAL A 357 -4.50 -5.73 -24.96
N HIS A 358 -3.56 -5.83 -24.03
CA HIS A 358 -3.55 -6.80 -22.96
C HIS A 358 -3.60 -6.08 -21.61
N LEU A 359 -4.74 -6.14 -20.93
CA LEU A 359 -4.90 -5.66 -19.57
C LEU A 359 -4.54 -6.78 -18.59
N THR A 360 -3.66 -6.50 -17.64
CA THR A 360 -3.29 -7.46 -16.60
C THR A 360 -3.31 -6.79 -15.23
N THR A 361 -3.60 -7.56 -14.18
CA THR A 361 -3.44 -7.12 -12.79
C THR A 361 -2.51 -8.05 -12.04
N SER A 362 -1.68 -7.44 -11.19
CA SER A 362 -0.87 -8.12 -10.18
C SER A 362 -1.47 -7.96 -8.77
N ASP A 363 -2.56 -7.20 -8.62
CA ASP A 363 -3.23 -7.01 -7.33
C ASP A 363 -4.11 -8.24 -7.01
N PRO A 364 -3.89 -8.94 -5.87
CA PRO A 364 -4.75 -10.03 -5.44
C PRO A 364 -6.22 -9.62 -5.22
N ALA A 365 -6.46 -8.34 -4.94
CA ALA A 365 -7.78 -7.72 -4.82
C ALA A 365 -8.23 -7.02 -6.11
N GLY A 366 -7.46 -7.10 -7.20
CA GLY A 366 -7.78 -6.52 -8.50
C GLY A 366 -8.89 -7.31 -9.19
N HIS A 367 -10.15 -6.93 -8.98
CA HIS A 367 -11.31 -7.53 -9.65
C HIS A 367 -11.55 -6.92 -11.05
N LEU A 368 -10.58 -7.08 -11.97
CA LEU A 368 -10.68 -6.55 -13.34
C LEU A 368 -11.95 -7.03 -14.08
N GLY A 369 -12.36 -8.28 -13.84
CA GLY A 369 -13.59 -8.84 -14.42
C GLY A 369 -14.86 -8.14 -13.94
N GLU A 370 -14.92 -7.77 -12.66
CA GLU A 370 -16.05 -7.00 -12.10
C GLU A 370 -16.06 -5.57 -12.65
N THR A 371 -14.88 -4.95 -12.82
CA THR A 371 -14.78 -3.56 -13.33
C THR A 371 -15.17 -3.45 -14.81
N LEU A 372 -14.73 -4.40 -15.66
CA LEU A 372 -15.03 -4.39 -17.10
C LEU A 372 -16.48 -4.79 -17.42
N ASN A 373 -17.02 -5.78 -16.69
CA ASN A 373 -18.38 -6.32 -16.86
C ASN A 373 -18.80 -6.51 -18.34
N GLY A 374 -17.94 -7.16 -19.13
CA GLY A 374 -18.14 -7.36 -20.57
C GLY A 374 -16.86 -7.80 -21.30
N SER A 375 -16.97 -8.03 -22.61
CA SER A 375 -15.84 -8.31 -23.51
C SER A 375 -15.76 -7.26 -24.61
N LEU A 376 -14.54 -6.85 -24.97
CA LEU A 376 -14.26 -5.95 -26.09
C LEU A 376 -13.39 -6.67 -27.10
N ASP A 377 -13.67 -6.44 -28.38
CA ASP A 377 -12.75 -6.83 -29.44
C ASP A 377 -11.40 -6.11 -29.23
N ASN A 378 -10.30 -6.81 -29.51
CA ASN A 378 -8.92 -6.33 -29.30
C ASN A 378 -8.48 -6.14 -27.83
N LEU A 379 -9.31 -6.45 -26.84
CA LEU A 379 -8.92 -6.44 -25.42
C LEU A 379 -8.82 -7.86 -24.84
N SER A 380 -7.61 -8.26 -24.47
CA SER A 380 -7.37 -9.45 -23.67
C SER A 380 -7.16 -9.08 -22.21
N VAL A 381 -7.70 -9.88 -21.29
CA VAL A 381 -7.58 -9.65 -19.84
C VAL A 381 -6.94 -10.87 -19.20
N SER A 382 -5.91 -10.64 -18.39
CA SER A 382 -5.28 -11.69 -17.58
C SER A 382 -5.10 -11.23 -16.14
N ARG A 383 -4.72 -12.17 -15.29
CA ARG A 383 -4.31 -11.92 -13.92
C ARG A 383 -3.04 -12.70 -13.66
N ILE A 384 -2.08 -12.06 -13.00
CA ILE A 384 -0.93 -12.72 -12.43
C ILE A 384 -1.34 -13.20 -11.04
N ASP A 385 -1.77 -14.46 -10.96
CA ASP A 385 -2.07 -15.11 -9.68
C ASP A 385 -0.78 -15.67 -9.08
N PRO A 386 -0.34 -15.18 -7.90
CA PRO A 386 0.88 -15.67 -7.24
C PRO A 386 0.86 -17.18 -6.98
N GLN A 387 -0.27 -17.75 -6.57
CA GLN A 387 -0.36 -19.17 -6.26
C GLN A 387 -0.22 -20.02 -7.53
N ALA A 388 -0.95 -19.64 -8.59
CA ALA A 388 -0.87 -20.32 -9.87
C ALA A 388 0.52 -20.18 -10.52
N ALA A 389 1.13 -18.99 -10.44
CA ALA A 389 2.48 -18.74 -10.94
C ALA A 389 3.51 -19.59 -10.19
N THR A 390 3.43 -19.62 -8.86
CA THR A 390 4.30 -20.43 -8.00
C THR A 390 4.17 -21.90 -8.35
N GLU A 391 2.97 -22.44 -8.45
CA GLU A 391 2.75 -23.85 -8.77
C GLU A 391 3.30 -24.20 -10.16
N GLN A 392 3.09 -23.35 -11.17
CA GLN A 392 3.69 -23.53 -12.49
C GLN A 392 5.22 -23.54 -12.43
N TYR A 393 5.83 -22.62 -11.67
CA TYR A 393 7.27 -22.56 -11.50
C TYR A 393 7.81 -23.80 -10.78
N ARG A 394 7.16 -24.24 -9.69
CA ARG A 394 7.48 -25.47 -8.96
C ARG A 394 7.48 -26.67 -9.90
N GLN A 395 6.42 -26.83 -10.69
CA GLN A 395 6.30 -27.93 -11.66
C GLN A 395 7.42 -27.87 -12.70
N HIS A 396 7.74 -26.69 -13.22
CA HIS A 396 8.83 -26.50 -14.17
C HIS A 396 10.19 -26.89 -13.59
N VAL A 397 10.52 -26.45 -12.38
CA VAL A 397 11.79 -26.76 -11.72
C VAL A 397 11.87 -28.25 -11.37
N MET A 398 10.77 -28.85 -10.90
CA MET A 398 10.70 -30.29 -10.61
C MET A 398 10.82 -31.16 -11.86
N ALA A 399 10.33 -30.70 -13.01
CA ALA A 399 10.46 -31.37 -14.30
C ALA A 399 11.85 -31.21 -14.92
N THR A 400 12.57 -30.13 -14.61
CA THR A 400 13.89 -29.83 -15.19
C THR A 400 15.03 -30.25 -14.26
N LYS A 401 15.25 -29.50 -13.16
CA LYS A 401 16.28 -29.79 -12.16
C LYS A 401 15.99 -31.08 -11.40
N GLY A 402 14.72 -31.34 -11.11
CA GLY A 402 14.29 -32.55 -10.40
C GLY A 402 14.36 -33.84 -11.21
N ALA A 403 14.58 -33.79 -12.53
CA ALA A 403 14.62 -35.00 -13.37
C ALA A 403 15.86 -35.87 -13.17
N LYS A 404 16.96 -35.29 -12.68
CA LYS A 404 18.25 -35.97 -12.47
C LYS A 404 18.52 -36.33 -11.01
N LEU A 405 17.59 -36.03 -10.11
CA LEU A 405 17.73 -36.27 -8.67
C LEU A 405 17.08 -37.60 -8.28
N ASP A 406 17.65 -38.24 -7.26
CA ASP A 406 17.04 -39.38 -6.58
C ASP A 406 15.83 -38.94 -5.73
N GLU A 407 15.12 -39.89 -5.13
CA GLU A 407 13.89 -39.61 -4.39
C GLU A 407 14.13 -38.65 -3.21
N ALA A 408 15.25 -38.82 -2.50
CA ALA A 408 15.66 -37.93 -1.42
C ALA A 408 16.00 -36.52 -1.92
N GLY A 409 16.74 -36.40 -3.03
CA GLY A 409 17.06 -35.11 -3.64
C GLY A 409 15.83 -34.39 -4.20
N ARG A 410 14.87 -35.12 -4.77
CA ARG A 410 13.59 -34.55 -5.22
C ARG A 410 12.74 -34.04 -4.05
N ALA A 411 12.74 -34.76 -2.92
CA ALA A 411 12.04 -34.33 -1.71
C ALA A 411 12.65 -33.04 -1.13
N LEU A 412 13.99 -32.95 -1.09
CA LEU A 412 14.70 -31.75 -0.65
C LEU A 412 14.40 -30.54 -1.55
N LEU A 413 14.44 -30.73 -2.87
CA LEU A 413 14.11 -29.68 -3.84
C LEU A 413 12.65 -29.22 -3.72
N ALA A 414 11.72 -30.15 -3.46
CA ALA A 414 10.31 -29.81 -3.29
C ALA A 414 10.05 -28.97 -2.02
N GLU A 415 10.84 -29.17 -0.98
CA GLU A 415 10.80 -28.38 0.25
C GLU A 415 11.41 -26.99 0.05
N ASP A 416 12.55 -26.90 -0.63
CA ASP A 416 13.16 -25.61 -1.00
C ASP A 416 12.21 -24.73 -1.83
N LEU A 417 11.51 -25.34 -2.78
CA LEU A 417 10.49 -24.69 -3.59
C LEU A 417 9.22 -24.25 -2.83
N ARG A 418 9.09 -24.57 -1.53
CA ARG A 418 8.05 -24.00 -0.63
C ARG A 418 8.48 -22.68 0.02
N SER A 419 9.73 -22.24 -0.21
CA SER A 419 10.23 -20.98 0.31
C SER A 419 9.47 -19.77 -0.28
N PRO A 420 9.22 -18.71 0.51
CA PRO A 420 8.64 -17.44 0.02
C PRO A 420 9.38 -16.84 -1.18
N CYS A 421 10.71 -16.98 -1.25
CA CYS A 421 11.49 -16.48 -2.38
C CYS A 421 11.09 -17.17 -3.72
N THR A 422 10.54 -18.39 -3.66
CA THR A 422 10.06 -19.12 -4.85
C THR A 422 8.84 -18.44 -5.46
N GLU A 423 7.93 -17.93 -4.62
CA GLU A 423 6.75 -17.21 -5.07
C GLU A 423 7.16 -15.91 -5.78
N GLU A 424 8.10 -15.16 -5.19
CA GLU A 424 8.62 -13.92 -5.79
C GLU A 424 9.24 -14.16 -7.16
N ILE A 425 10.09 -15.19 -7.30
CA ILE A 425 10.68 -15.56 -8.60
C ILE A 425 9.60 -15.96 -9.61
N ALA A 426 8.61 -16.74 -9.18
CA ALA A 426 7.55 -17.22 -10.05
C ALA A 426 6.66 -16.07 -10.56
N VAL A 427 6.27 -15.17 -9.66
CA VAL A 427 5.53 -13.94 -9.99
C VAL A 427 6.35 -13.07 -10.93
N PHE A 428 7.65 -12.90 -10.66
CA PHE A 428 8.55 -12.14 -11.53
C PHE A 428 8.67 -12.74 -12.95
N GLN A 429 8.72 -14.06 -13.09
CA GLN A 429 8.73 -14.71 -14.41
C GLN A 429 7.42 -14.52 -15.16
N ALA A 430 6.28 -14.62 -14.47
CA ALA A 430 4.97 -14.35 -15.07
C ALA A 430 4.88 -12.89 -15.53
N PHE A 431 5.30 -11.95 -14.69
CA PHE A 431 5.39 -10.52 -14.98
C PHE A 431 6.29 -10.23 -16.20
N SER A 432 7.48 -10.84 -16.25
CA SER A 432 8.42 -10.69 -17.36
C SER A 432 7.88 -11.21 -18.70
N ARG A 433 7.05 -12.27 -18.68
CA ARG A 433 6.39 -12.77 -19.90
C ARG A 433 5.42 -11.74 -20.46
N VAL A 434 4.62 -11.13 -19.59
CA VAL A 434 3.61 -10.14 -19.99
C VAL A 434 4.27 -8.86 -20.50
N ILE A 435 5.34 -8.37 -19.85
CA ILE A 435 6.09 -7.19 -20.30
C ILE A 435 6.65 -7.35 -21.72
N ARG A 436 7.10 -8.54 -22.10
CA ARG A 436 7.64 -8.77 -23.45
C ARG A 436 6.59 -8.63 -24.55
N GLU A 437 5.32 -8.78 -24.23
CA GLU A 437 4.23 -8.57 -25.20
C GLU A 437 4.10 -7.10 -25.61
N ALA A 438 4.57 -6.18 -24.76
CA ALA A 438 4.50 -4.73 -25.00
C ALA A 438 5.26 -4.28 -26.25
N GLY A 439 6.21 -5.07 -26.75
CA GLY A 439 6.91 -4.79 -28.00
C GLY A 439 6.07 -5.00 -29.27
N ARG A 440 4.82 -5.46 -29.16
CA ARG A 440 3.93 -5.72 -30.32
C ARG A 440 2.50 -5.21 -30.15
N LYS A 441 2.10 -4.92 -28.92
CA LYS A 441 0.76 -4.46 -28.56
C LYS A 441 0.83 -3.62 -27.30
N PHE A 442 -0.26 -2.97 -26.91
CA PHE A 442 -0.30 -2.33 -25.60
C PHE A 442 -0.45 -3.37 -24.50
N VAL A 443 0.36 -3.24 -23.46
CA VAL A 443 0.19 -3.97 -22.20
C VAL A 443 -0.14 -2.94 -21.14
N VAL A 444 -1.37 -2.96 -20.63
CA VAL A 444 -1.79 -2.09 -19.54
C VAL A 444 -1.77 -2.90 -18.26
N MET A 445 -1.03 -2.43 -17.26
CA MET A 445 -0.78 -3.17 -16.04
C MET A 445 -1.28 -2.40 -14.83
N ASP A 446 -2.24 -3.02 -14.13
CA ASP A 446 -2.64 -2.64 -12.78
C ASP A 446 -1.66 -3.26 -11.78
N THR A 447 -0.85 -2.40 -11.16
CA THR A 447 0.18 -2.85 -10.22
C THR A 447 -0.39 -2.99 -8.81
N ALA A 448 0.19 -3.90 -8.03
CA ALA A 448 -0.04 -3.98 -6.59
C ALA A 448 0.32 -2.65 -5.88
N PRO A 449 -0.08 -2.45 -4.61
CA PRO A 449 0.31 -1.25 -3.85
C PRO A 449 1.82 -1.00 -3.83
N THR A 450 2.20 0.28 -3.74
CA THR A 450 3.58 0.80 -3.87
C THR A 450 4.69 -0.03 -3.24
N GLY A 451 4.48 -0.56 -2.03
CA GLY A 451 5.51 -1.34 -1.34
C GLY A 451 5.82 -2.63 -2.08
N HIS A 452 4.79 -3.41 -2.43
CA HIS A 452 4.95 -4.69 -3.14
C HIS A 452 5.51 -4.51 -4.56
N THR A 453 5.13 -3.43 -5.25
CA THR A 453 5.66 -3.15 -6.59
C THR A 453 7.15 -2.77 -6.56
N LEU A 454 7.62 -2.08 -5.52
CA LEU A 454 9.05 -1.83 -5.34
C LEU A 454 9.82 -3.13 -5.07
N LEU A 455 9.25 -4.07 -4.31
CA LEU A 455 9.88 -5.39 -4.11
C LEU A 455 10.02 -6.17 -5.42
N LEU A 456 8.99 -6.13 -6.27
CA LEU A 456 9.06 -6.71 -7.61
C LEU A 456 10.14 -6.03 -8.45
N LEU A 457 10.26 -4.70 -8.37
CA LEU A 457 11.32 -3.95 -9.05
C LEU A 457 12.72 -4.26 -8.49
N ASP A 458 12.88 -4.44 -7.18
CA ASP A 458 14.15 -4.84 -6.57
C ASP A 458 14.58 -6.23 -7.02
N ALA A 459 13.64 -7.18 -7.09
CA ALA A 459 13.86 -8.49 -7.69
C ALA A 459 14.25 -8.37 -9.18
N THR A 460 13.59 -7.48 -9.94
CA THR A 460 13.97 -7.23 -11.35
C THR A 460 15.39 -6.66 -11.47
N GLY A 461 15.80 -5.79 -10.54
CA GLY A 461 17.12 -5.18 -10.49
C GLY A 461 18.21 -6.17 -10.08
N ALA A 462 17.94 -7.04 -9.10
CA ALA A 462 18.84 -8.11 -8.69
C ALA A 462 19.12 -9.08 -9.85
N TYR A 463 18.06 -9.51 -10.55
CA TYR A 463 18.19 -10.36 -11.74
C TYR A 463 18.94 -9.67 -12.88
N HIS A 464 18.67 -8.36 -13.11
CA HIS A 464 19.41 -7.58 -14.10
C HIS A 464 20.91 -7.53 -13.80
N ARG A 465 21.30 -7.31 -12.52
CA ARG A 465 22.70 -7.34 -12.07
C ARG A 465 23.32 -8.72 -12.28
N GLU A 466 22.60 -9.80 -12.02
CA GLU A 466 23.08 -11.17 -12.23
C GLU A 466 23.32 -11.47 -13.71
N ILE A 467 22.37 -11.15 -14.60
CA ILE A 467 22.57 -11.30 -16.05
C ILE A 467 23.74 -10.44 -16.53
N GLN A 468 23.84 -9.18 -16.09
CA GLN A 468 24.96 -8.31 -16.45
C GLN A 468 26.30 -8.92 -16.06
N ARG A 469 26.41 -9.51 -14.87
CA ARG A 469 27.62 -10.21 -14.40
C ARG A 469 27.94 -11.42 -15.28
N GLN A 470 26.96 -12.25 -15.64
CA GLN A 470 27.18 -13.47 -16.43
C GLN A 470 27.43 -13.20 -17.92
N MET A 471 26.66 -12.29 -18.53
CA MET A 471 26.67 -12.02 -19.97
C MET A 471 27.59 -10.87 -20.37
N GLY A 472 27.95 -9.97 -19.45
CA GLY A 472 28.91 -8.88 -19.69
C GLY A 472 30.29 -9.39 -20.11
N ALA A 473 30.69 -10.59 -19.68
CA ALA A 473 31.91 -11.26 -20.12
C ALA A 473 31.83 -11.85 -21.55
N SER A 474 30.61 -12.03 -22.09
CA SER A 474 30.36 -12.75 -23.35
C SER A 474 30.15 -11.84 -24.57
N GLY A 475 30.01 -10.52 -24.38
CA GLY A 475 29.86 -9.55 -25.47
C GLY A 475 28.54 -9.61 -26.27
N MET A 476 27.57 -10.44 -25.88
CA MET A 476 26.26 -10.55 -26.53
C MET A 476 25.30 -9.45 -26.08
N ARG A 477 24.54 -8.87 -27.03
CA ARG A 477 23.43 -7.96 -26.71
C ARG A 477 22.28 -8.74 -26.06
N PHE A 478 21.82 -8.28 -24.91
CA PHE A 478 20.64 -8.80 -24.22
C PHE A 478 19.73 -7.66 -23.79
N THR A 479 18.44 -7.95 -23.65
CA THR A 479 17.44 -7.03 -23.08
C THR A 479 16.85 -7.68 -21.84
N THR A 480 16.93 -6.98 -20.71
CA THR A 480 16.26 -7.41 -19.49
C THR A 480 14.94 -6.65 -19.33
N PRO A 481 13.98 -7.20 -18.57
CA PRO A 481 12.76 -6.46 -18.19
C PRO A 481 13.08 -5.09 -17.59
N MET A 482 14.13 -4.98 -16.78
CA MET A 482 14.56 -3.71 -16.18
C MET A 482 14.95 -2.65 -17.24
N MET A 483 15.70 -3.04 -18.28
CA MET A 483 16.06 -2.12 -19.35
C MET A 483 14.83 -1.61 -20.10
N GLN A 484 13.82 -2.47 -20.27
CA GLN A 484 12.55 -2.09 -20.90
C GLN A 484 11.74 -1.14 -20.00
N LEU A 485 11.72 -1.38 -18.68
CA LEU A 485 11.06 -0.51 -17.70
C LEU A 485 11.69 0.88 -17.62
N GLN A 486 13.01 0.96 -17.81
CA GLN A 486 13.78 2.22 -17.82
C GLN A 486 13.68 2.98 -19.15
N ASP A 487 13.23 2.34 -20.24
CA ASP A 487 13.12 2.96 -21.55
C ASP A 487 11.79 3.75 -21.66
N PRO A 488 11.82 5.10 -21.73
CA PRO A 488 10.62 5.92 -21.77
C PRO A 488 9.83 5.80 -23.08
N GLN A 489 10.43 5.26 -24.15
CA GLN A 489 9.70 4.97 -25.39
C GLN A 489 8.87 3.69 -25.25
N GLN A 490 9.38 2.71 -24.51
CA GLN A 490 8.73 1.41 -24.34
C GLN A 490 7.79 1.37 -23.14
N THR A 491 8.07 2.12 -22.08
CA THR A 491 7.34 2.09 -20.82
C THR A 491 6.86 3.47 -20.39
N LYS A 492 5.57 3.57 -20.06
CA LYS A 492 4.93 4.75 -19.49
C LYS A 492 4.36 4.40 -18.12
N VAL A 493 5.02 4.90 -17.08
CA VAL A 493 4.52 4.77 -15.70
C VAL A 493 3.60 5.94 -15.39
N LEU A 494 2.36 5.63 -15.00
CA LEU A 494 1.34 6.58 -14.56
C LEU A 494 1.21 6.50 -13.04
N LEU A 495 1.59 7.57 -12.33
CA LEU A 495 1.41 7.66 -10.88
C LEU A 495 0.01 8.15 -10.55
N VAL A 496 -0.82 7.26 -10.01
CA VAL A 496 -2.18 7.55 -9.57
C VAL A 496 -2.19 8.01 -8.13
N THR A 497 -2.84 9.14 -7.88
CA THR A 497 -3.02 9.71 -6.55
C THR A 497 -4.41 10.33 -6.37
N LEU A 498 -4.68 10.91 -5.20
CA LEU A 498 -5.87 11.71 -4.90
C LEU A 498 -5.43 13.15 -4.61
N ALA A 499 -6.33 14.12 -4.74
CA ALA A 499 -6.07 15.52 -4.43
C ALA A 499 -6.06 15.81 -2.91
N GLU A 500 -5.25 15.05 -2.18
CA GLU A 500 -5.11 15.13 -0.73
C GLU A 500 -3.63 15.12 -0.34
N THR A 501 -3.29 15.79 0.76
CA THR A 501 -1.90 16.00 1.20
C THR A 501 -1.11 14.70 1.32
N THR A 502 -1.71 13.68 1.93
CA THR A 502 -1.03 12.40 2.20
C THR A 502 -0.87 11.57 0.92
N PRO A 503 -1.93 11.30 0.11
CA PRO A 503 -1.77 10.65 -1.18
C PRO A 503 -0.76 11.33 -2.12
N VAL A 504 -0.70 12.67 -2.16
CA VAL A 504 0.29 13.39 -3.00
C VAL A 504 1.71 13.17 -2.50
N LEU A 505 1.94 13.28 -1.19
CA LEU A 505 3.25 13.00 -0.60
C LEU A 505 3.70 11.55 -0.84
N GLU A 506 2.80 10.60 -0.64
CA GLU A 506 3.08 9.18 -0.88
C GLU A 506 3.43 8.91 -2.36
N ALA A 507 2.74 9.55 -3.29
CA ALA A 507 3.05 9.47 -4.72
C ALA A 507 4.40 10.14 -5.04
N ALA A 508 4.76 11.24 -4.36
CA ALA A 508 6.05 11.90 -4.53
C ALA A 508 7.21 11.04 -4.03
N ASN A 509 7.02 10.35 -2.89
CA ASN A 509 8.00 9.40 -2.37
C ASN A 509 8.16 8.21 -3.32
N LEU A 510 7.07 7.64 -3.82
CA LEU A 510 7.15 6.57 -4.84
C LEU A 510 7.87 7.05 -6.11
N GLN A 511 7.63 8.28 -6.56
CA GLN A 511 8.36 8.86 -7.69
C GLN A 511 9.86 8.93 -7.41
N ALA A 512 10.28 9.34 -6.21
CA ALA A 512 11.69 9.35 -5.83
C ALA A 512 12.29 7.94 -5.86
N ASP A 513 11.55 6.93 -5.38
CA ASP A 513 11.97 5.53 -5.40
C ASP A 513 12.14 4.99 -6.82
N LEU A 514 11.19 5.28 -7.70
CA LEU A 514 11.29 4.91 -9.12
C LEU A 514 12.49 5.58 -9.80
N ARG A 515 12.74 6.86 -9.50
CA ARG A 515 13.92 7.58 -10.00
C ARG A 515 15.23 6.97 -9.51
N ARG A 516 15.30 6.51 -8.26
CA ARG A 516 16.46 5.76 -7.74
C ARG A 516 16.70 4.47 -8.54
N ALA A 517 15.63 3.84 -9.02
CA ALA A 517 15.70 2.68 -9.92
C ALA A 517 15.91 3.05 -11.41
N GLY A 518 16.08 4.33 -11.76
CA GLY A 518 16.26 4.80 -13.13
C GLY A 518 14.97 4.79 -13.97
N ILE A 519 13.81 4.72 -13.33
CA ILE A 519 12.49 4.75 -13.98
C ILE A 519 11.89 6.14 -13.73
N GLU A 520 11.69 6.92 -14.79
CA GLU A 520 11.04 8.22 -14.70
C GLU A 520 9.53 8.07 -14.93
N PRO A 521 8.66 8.44 -13.96
CA PRO A 521 7.22 8.47 -14.18
C PRO A 521 6.85 9.39 -15.35
N TRP A 522 6.03 8.87 -16.28
CA TRP A 522 5.66 9.59 -17.49
C TRP A 522 4.58 10.65 -17.23
N ALA A 523 3.62 10.36 -16.35
CA ALA A 523 2.57 11.29 -15.93
C ALA A 523 2.02 10.96 -14.54
N TRP A 524 1.31 11.93 -13.95
CA TRP A 524 0.49 11.73 -12.75
C TRP A 524 -1.01 11.76 -13.11
N VAL A 525 -1.83 10.98 -12.42
CA VAL A 525 -3.29 10.99 -12.56
C VAL A 525 -3.91 11.24 -11.20
N ILE A 526 -4.55 12.39 -11.04
CA ILE A 526 -5.26 12.78 -9.83
C ILE A 526 -6.70 12.29 -9.96
N ASN A 527 -7.04 11.25 -9.23
CA ASN A 527 -8.34 10.60 -9.32
C ASN A 527 -9.35 11.13 -8.29
N ASN A 528 -10.64 10.90 -8.55
CA ASN A 528 -11.76 11.24 -7.68
C ASN A 528 -11.78 12.70 -7.21
N SER A 529 -11.39 13.64 -8.07
CA SER A 529 -11.37 15.06 -7.71
C SER A 529 -12.77 15.64 -7.64
N VAL A 530 -13.12 16.19 -6.48
CA VAL A 530 -14.35 16.97 -6.30
C VAL A 530 -14.23 18.33 -7.00
N ALA A 531 -13.01 18.91 -7.08
CA ALA A 531 -12.77 20.16 -7.81
C ALA A 531 -12.98 20.05 -9.33
N ALA A 532 -12.78 18.87 -9.91
CA ALA A 532 -13.13 18.60 -11.30
C ALA A 532 -14.60 18.18 -11.49
N ALA A 533 -15.33 17.91 -10.41
CA ALA A 533 -16.74 17.54 -10.44
C ALA A 533 -17.66 18.77 -10.32
N HIS A 534 -18.94 18.59 -10.65
CA HIS A 534 -19.96 19.63 -10.50
C HIS A 534 -20.81 19.30 -9.27
N THR A 535 -20.81 20.17 -8.26
CA THR A 535 -21.54 19.94 -7.02
C THR A 535 -22.00 21.23 -6.35
N ASP A 536 -23.22 21.18 -5.82
CA ASP A 536 -23.86 22.21 -5.02
C ASP A 536 -23.82 21.91 -3.52
N SER A 537 -23.34 20.73 -3.11
CA SER A 537 -23.18 20.36 -1.70
C SER A 537 -22.17 21.32 -1.02
N PRO A 538 -22.55 22.02 0.06
CA PRO A 538 -21.64 22.91 0.79
C PRO A 538 -20.36 22.19 1.25
N LEU A 539 -20.48 20.96 1.75
CA LEU A 539 -19.34 20.17 2.18
C LEU A 539 -18.42 19.82 1.01
N LEU A 540 -18.98 19.35 -0.11
CA LEU A 540 -18.19 18.98 -1.29
C LEU A 540 -17.54 20.20 -1.94
N ARG A 541 -18.18 21.38 -1.91
CA ARG A 541 -17.57 22.64 -2.36
C ARG A 541 -16.35 23.02 -1.52
N GLN A 542 -16.43 22.91 -0.20
CA GLN A 542 -15.28 23.20 0.67
C GLN A 542 -14.13 22.20 0.47
N ARG A 543 -14.46 20.94 0.21
CA ARG A 543 -13.50 19.91 -0.21
C ARG A 543 -12.84 20.27 -1.54
N ALA A 544 -13.61 20.65 -2.56
CA ALA A 544 -13.08 21.09 -3.85
C ALA A 544 -12.07 22.23 -3.73
N TRP A 545 -12.33 23.22 -2.87
CA TRP A 545 -11.37 24.29 -2.58
C TRP A 545 -10.09 23.76 -1.90
N SER A 546 -10.22 22.78 -1.01
CA SER A 546 -9.08 22.14 -0.34
C SER A 546 -8.20 21.30 -1.28
N GLU A 547 -8.77 20.79 -2.38
CA GLU A 547 -8.05 20.01 -3.40
C GLU A 547 -7.15 20.88 -4.28
N LEU A 548 -7.51 22.14 -4.54
CA LEU A 548 -6.81 23.00 -5.52
C LEU A 548 -5.31 23.12 -5.22
N ARG A 549 -4.94 23.26 -3.95
CA ARG A 549 -3.55 23.38 -3.52
C ARG A 549 -2.74 22.14 -3.90
N GLU A 550 -3.31 20.96 -3.72
CA GLU A 550 -2.64 19.68 -3.99
C GLU A 550 -2.59 19.41 -5.50
N ILE A 551 -3.64 19.77 -6.24
CA ILE A 551 -3.66 19.72 -7.71
C ILE A 551 -2.58 20.63 -8.29
N GLU A 552 -2.48 21.86 -7.80
CA GLU A 552 -1.44 22.82 -8.21
C GLU A 552 -0.03 22.32 -7.84
N ALA A 553 0.15 21.71 -6.67
CA ALA A 553 1.42 21.12 -6.28
C ALA A 553 1.86 20.01 -7.26
N VAL A 554 0.93 19.13 -7.66
CA VAL A 554 1.22 18.10 -8.68
C VAL A 554 1.62 18.73 -10.01
N ALA A 555 0.83 19.69 -10.50
CA ALA A 555 1.04 20.34 -11.79
C ALA A 555 2.34 21.18 -11.87
N SER A 556 2.74 21.82 -10.76
CA SER A 556 3.87 22.76 -10.74
C SER A 556 5.17 22.16 -10.22
N ARG A 557 5.13 21.13 -9.37
CA ARG A 557 6.31 20.59 -8.67
C ARG A 557 6.62 19.13 -8.97
N HIS A 558 5.60 18.31 -9.18
CA HIS A 558 5.79 16.85 -9.20
C HIS A 558 5.80 16.26 -10.61
N ALA A 559 4.94 16.74 -11.52
CA ALA A 559 4.71 16.09 -12.81
C ALA A 559 4.62 17.09 -13.97
N HIS A 560 5.37 16.82 -15.05
CA HIS A 560 5.27 17.59 -16.30
C HIS A 560 3.95 17.30 -17.03
N ARG A 561 3.47 16.05 -16.95
CA ARG A 561 2.16 15.63 -17.46
C ARG A 561 1.30 15.23 -16.29
N HIS A 562 0.08 15.75 -16.25
CA HIS A 562 -0.91 15.34 -15.27
C HIS A 562 -2.28 15.27 -15.91
N ALA A 563 -3.16 14.46 -15.34
CA ALA A 563 -4.59 14.47 -15.64
C ALA A 563 -5.41 14.53 -14.35
N VAL A 564 -6.59 15.14 -14.42
CA VAL A 564 -7.54 15.16 -13.31
C VAL A 564 -8.82 14.45 -13.72
N VAL A 565 -9.21 13.44 -12.93
CA VAL A 565 -10.42 12.64 -13.14
C VAL A 565 -11.45 13.04 -12.08
N PRO A 566 -12.68 13.44 -12.49
CA PRO A 566 -13.69 13.91 -11.56
C PRO A 566 -14.25 12.80 -10.67
N LEU A 567 -14.72 13.17 -9.49
CA LEU A 567 -15.56 12.29 -8.69
C LEU A 567 -16.87 11.99 -9.44
N LEU A 568 -17.10 10.72 -9.74
CA LEU A 568 -18.29 10.28 -10.47
C LEU A 568 -19.45 9.91 -9.53
N ALA A 569 -20.66 10.27 -9.95
CA ALA A 569 -21.91 9.89 -9.31
C ALA A 569 -22.10 8.36 -9.30
N GLU A 570 -21.82 7.71 -10.42
CA GLU A 570 -21.87 6.26 -10.55
C GLU A 570 -20.45 5.68 -10.57
N GLU A 571 -20.25 4.50 -9.99
CA GLU A 571 -18.97 3.81 -10.18
C GLU A 571 -18.78 3.48 -11.67
N PRO A 572 -17.57 3.71 -12.21
CA PRO A 572 -17.25 3.44 -13.61
C PRO A 572 -17.05 1.94 -13.86
N VAL A 573 -18.11 1.18 -13.63
CA VAL A 573 -18.20 -0.25 -13.90
C VAL A 573 -18.88 -0.45 -15.24
N GLY A 574 -18.30 -1.31 -16.08
CA GLY A 574 -18.77 -1.55 -17.44
C GLY A 574 -18.05 -0.71 -18.48
N VAL A 575 -17.85 -1.29 -19.66
CA VAL A 575 -17.17 -0.69 -20.81
C VAL A 575 -17.63 0.75 -21.10
N GLN A 576 -18.93 1.00 -21.14
CA GLN A 576 -19.46 2.33 -21.48
C GLN A 576 -19.06 3.41 -20.48
N ARG A 577 -19.11 3.10 -19.18
CA ARG A 577 -18.75 4.06 -18.13
C ARG A 577 -17.24 4.23 -18.00
N LEU A 578 -16.47 3.18 -18.27
CA LEU A 578 -15.01 3.26 -18.38
C LEU A 578 -14.58 4.16 -19.53
N LEU A 579 -15.25 4.08 -20.69
CA LEU A 579 -15.02 5.01 -21.82
C LEU A 579 -15.34 6.47 -21.46
N ALA A 580 -16.35 6.69 -20.61
CA ALA A 580 -16.71 8.04 -20.17
C ALA A 580 -15.65 8.70 -19.26
N LEU A 581 -14.75 7.91 -18.64
CA LEU A 581 -13.59 8.46 -17.90
C LEU A 581 -12.52 9.01 -18.84
N SER A 582 -12.36 8.40 -20.01
CA SER A 582 -11.35 8.72 -21.01
C SER A 582 -11.90 9.55 -22.16
N ARG A 583 -13.12 10.07 -22.03
CA ARG A 583 -13.75 10.97 -23.01
C ARG A 583 -14.46 12.09 -22.26
N PRO A 584 -14.08 13.35 -22.45
CA PRO A 584 -14.89 14.44 -21.91
C PRO A 584 -16.30 14.30 -22.49
N GLY A 585 -17.31 14.21 -21.62
CA GLY A 585 -18.70 14.20 -22.04
C GLY A 585 -18.95 15.41 -22.94
N GLY A 586 -19.31 15.14 -24.20
CA GLY A 586 -19.98 16.16 -25.01
C GLY A 586 -21.20 16.62 -24.23
N ARG A 587 -21.31 17.94 -24.09
CA ARG A 587 -22.42 18.66 -23.42
C ARG A 587 -23.78 18.02 -23.61
#